data_AF-A0A5M8RU73-F1
#
_entry.id   AF-A0A5M8RU73-F1
#
_cell.length_a   1.000
_cell.length_b   1.000
_cell.length_c   1.000
_cell.angle_alpha   90.00
_cell.angle_beta   90.00
_cell.angle_gamma   90.00
#
_symmetry.space_group_name_H-M   'P 1'
#
loop_
_entity.id
_entity.type
_entity.pdbx_description
1 polymer ?
#
loop_
_entity_poly.entity_id
_entity_poly.type
_entity_poly.pdbx_seq_one_letter_code
_entity_poly.pdbx_strand_id
1 'polypeptide(L)'
;MNIIKKIEEEKCSIDELKSFLDDRNPIVLYHTMTYIGKKGYKTADIEEKLCKLSLKRESEDKLLGIYKISDLAIATMIKLWEKEEDIEEYKHINEFEKGTVKRVFNEIEW
;
A
#
# COMPACT_ATOMS: atom_id res chain seq x y z
N MET A 1 -6.74 -12.29 -19.14
CA MET A 1 -7.42 -12.02 -17.86
C MET A 1 -6.93 -10.67 -17.36
N ASN A 2 -7.81 -9.78 -16.89
CA ASN A 2 -7.39 -8.48 -16.35
C ASN A 2 -6.66 -8.70 -15.01
N ILE A 3 -5.55 -7.98 -14.76
CA ILE A 3 -4.77 -8.03 -13.52
C ILE A 3 -5.68 -7.81 -12.31
N ILE A 4 -6.53 -6.78 -12.36
CA ILE A 4 -7.46 -6.44 -11.26
C ILE A 4 -8.38 -7.62 -10.96
N LYS A 5 -9.02 -8.18 -12.00
CA LYS A 5 -9.92 -9.33 -11.87
C LYS A 5 -9.20 -10.54 -11.28
N LYS A 6 -7.92 -10.74 -11.61
CA LYS A 6 -7.12 -11.84 -11.06
C LYS A 6 -6.82 -11.65 -9.57
N ILE A 7 -6.55 -10.42 -9.14
CA ILE A 7 -6.35 -10.05 -7.73
C ILE A 7 -7.65 -10.24 -6.95
N GLU A 8 -8.77 -9.73 -7.47
CA GLU A 8 -10.11 -9.86 -6.85
C GLU A 8 -10.56 -11.31 -6.71
N GLU A 9 -10.25 -12.16 -7.71
CA GLU A 9 -10.53 -13.60 -7.66
C GLU A 9 -9.54 -14.38 -6.77
N GLU A 10 -8.60 -13.69 -6.11
CA GLU A 10 -7.59 -14.27 -5.22
C GLU A 10 -6.66 -15.30 -5.90
N LYS A 11 -6.41 -15.14 -7.20
CA LYS A 11 -5.64 -16.08 -8.03
C LYS A 11 -4.19 -15.66 -8.28
N CYS A 12 -3.71 -14.62 -7.58
CA CYS A 12 -2.36 -14.11 -7.73
C CYS A 12 -1.38 -14.88 -6.84
N SER A 13 -0.25 -15.30 -7.41
CA SER A 13 0.87 -15.79 -6.61
C SER A 13 1.58 -14.62 -5.91
N ILE A 14 2.36 -14.92 -4.87
CA ILE A 14 3.14 -13.89 -4.18
C ILE A 14 4.14 -13.20 -5.11
N ASP A 15 4.73 -13.93 -6.05
CA ASP A 15 5.69 -13.36 -7.00
C ASP A 15 5.03 -12.41 -8.01
N GLU A 16 3.78 -12.67 -8.38
CA GLU A 16 2.98 -11.73 -9.17
C GLU A 16 2.67 -10.46 -8.39
N LEU A 17 2.28 -10.58 -7.11
CA LEU A 17 2.02 -9.42 -6.26
C LEU A 17 3.26 -8.53 -6.11
N LYS A 18 4.44 -9.14 -5.91
CA LYS A 18 5.72 -8.40 -5.86
C LYS A 18 5.98 -7.65 -7.16
N SER A 19 5.68 -8.25 -8.31
CA SER A 19 5.80 -7.60 -9.62
C SER A 19 4.81 -6.45 -9.78
N PHE A 20 3.58 -6.57 -9.26
CA PHE A 20 2.56 -5.54 -9.38
C PHE A 20 2.84 -4.31 -8.50
N LEU A 21 3.61 -4.46 -7.42
CA LEU A 21 4.08 -3.32 -6.63
C LEU A 21 5.05 -2.40 -7.39
N ASP A 22 5.63 -2.85 -8.51
CA ASP A 22 6.45 -2.02 -9.40
C ASP A 22 5.63 -1.34 -10.51
N ASP A 23 4.32 -1.57 -10.57
CA ASP A 23 3.44 -0.98 -11.58
C ASP A 23 3.32 0.54 -11.39
N ARG A 24 3.09 1.25 -12.49
CA ARG A 24 2.87 2.70 -12.49
C ARG A 24 1.41 3.07 -12.35
N ASN A 25 0.50 2.11 -12.55
CA ASN A 25 -0.93 2.31 -12.50
C ASN A 25 -1.40 2.33 -11.03
N PRO A 26 -1.90 3.48 -10.52
CA PRO A 26 -2.35 3.58 -9.13
C PRO A 26 -3.48 2.62 -8.78
N ILE A 27 -4.31 2.23 -9.76
CA ILE A 27 -5.39 1.26 -9.55
C ILE A 27 -4.81 -0.13 -9.30
N VAL A 28 -3.80 -0.54 -10.07
CA VAL A 28 -3.12 -1.83 -9.85
C VAL A 28 -2.45 -1.85 -8.47
N LEU A 29 -1.78 -0.75 -8.11
CA LEU A 29 -1.17 -0.58 -6.80
C LEU A 29 -2.21 -0.65 -5.67
N TYR A 30 -3.36 0.00 -5.82
CA TYR A 30 -4.47 -0.05 -4.88
C TYR A 30 -4.91 -1.50 -4.59
N HIS A 31 -5.28 -2.24 -5.64
CA HIS A 31 -5.76 -3.61 -5.48
C HIS A 31 -4.66 -4.54 -4.96
N THR A 32 -3.41 -4.32 -5.35
CA THR A 32 -2.28 -5.15 -4.90
C THR A 32 -2.00 -4.94 -3.41
N MET A 33 -1.88 -3.70 -2.94
CA MET A 33 -1.57 -3.38 -1.55
C MET A 33 -2.72 -3.75 -0.60
N THR A 34 -3.98 -3.53 -1.01
CA THR A 34 -5.16 -3.97 -0.23
C THR A 34 -5.19 -5.49 -0.10
N TYR A 35 -4.97 -6.22 -1.20
CA TYR A 35 -4.92 -7.68 -1.18
C TYR A 35 -3.76 -8.24 -0.35
N ILE A 36 -2.58 -7.63 -0.43
CA ILE A 36 -1.43 -7.99 0.42
C ILE A 36 -1.75 -7.80 1.91
N GLY A 37 -2.33 -6.64 2.28
CA GLY A 37 -2.73 -6.36 3.65
C GLY A 37 -3.81 -7.32 4.16
N LYS A 38 -4.79 -7.65 3.30
CA LYS A 38 -5.84 -8.65 3.55
C LYS A 38 -5.28 -10.04 3.86
N LYS A 39 -4.35 -10.50 3.03
CA LYS A 39 -3.76 -11.85 3.14
C LYS A 39 -2.63 -11.92 4.17
N GLY A 40 -2.15 -10.78 4.67
CA GLY A 40 -1.08 -10.74 5.66
C GLY A 40 0.27 -11.19 5.08
N TYR A 41 0.57 -10.90 3.81
CA TYR A 41 1.83 -11.32 3.19
C TYR A 41 3.01 -10.47 3.69
N LYS A 42 3.72 -10.99 4.70
CA LYS A 42 4.90 -10.36 5.31
C LYS A 42 6.17 -11.01 4.75
N THR A 43 6.78 -10.40 3.75
CA THR A 43 8.09 -10.82 3.22
C THR A 43 9.00 -9.61 3.08
N ALA A 44 10.32 -9.80 3.22
CA ALA A 44 11.29 -8.72 3.11
C ALA A 44 11.21 -7.97 1.78
N ASP A 45 10.90 -8.66 0.67
CA ASP A 45 10.74 -8.02 -0.64
C ASP A 45 9.49 -7.13 -0.72
N ILE A 46 8.36 -7.58 -0.14
CA ILE A 46 7.15 -6.77 -0.02
C ILE A 46 7.41 -5.55 0.87
N GLU A 47 8.10 -5.73 1.99
CA GLU A 47 8.50 -4.64 2.90
C GLU A 47 9.34 -3.60 2.18
N GLU A 48 10.41 -4.01 1.48
CA GLU A 48 11.27 -3.11 0.73
C GLU A 48 10.49 -2.32 -0.33
N LYS A 49 9.56 -2.98 -1.04
CA LYS A 49 8.72 -2.33 -2.06
C LYS A 49 7.72 -1.36 -1.44
N LEU A 50 7.10 -1.71 -0.31
CA LEU A 50 6.20 -0.81 0.40
C LEU A 50 6.95 0.41 0.95
N CYS A 51 8.16 0.24 1.51
CA CYS A 51 9.03 1.35 1.90
C CYS A 51 9.29 2.28 0.71
N LYS A 52 9.68 1.75 -0.47
CA LYS A 52 9.88 2.57 -1.68
C LYS A 52 8.62 3.33 -2.10
N LEU A 53 7.45 2.70 -2.05
CA LEU A 53 6.18 3.35 -2.38
C LEU A 53 5.78 4.40 -1.33
N SER A 54 6.16 4.22 -0.07
CA SER A 54 5.88 5.18 1.01
C SER A 54 6.59 6.53 0.85
N LEU A 55 7.66 6.55 0.05
CA LEU A 55 8.45 7.74 -0.29
C LEU A 55 7.84 8.53 -1.48
N LYS A 56 6.91 7.94 -2.23
CA LYS A 56 6.25 8.56 -3.40
C LYS A 56 5.17 9.55 -2.97
N ARG A 57 5.59 10.76 -2.61
CA ARG A 57 4.74 11.81 -2.04
C ARG A 57 4.45 12.97 -2.99
N GLU A 58 4.88 12.90 -4.24
CA GLU A 58 4.72 13.99 -5.19
C GLU A 58 3.25 14.17 -5.59
N SER A 59 2.94 15.32 -6.19
CA SER A 59 1.57 15.61 -6.64
C SER A 59 1.07 14.66 -7.73
N GLU A 60 2.00 14.01 -8.44
CA GLU A 60 1.74 12.98 -9.46
C GLU A 60 1.45 11.60 -8.86
N ASP A 61 1.85 11.34 -7.61
CA ASP A 61 1.68 10.05 -6.93
C ASP A 61 0.28 9.86 -6.33
N LYS A 62 -0.74 10.41 -6.99
CA LYS A 62 -2.13 10.30 -6.56
C LYS A 62 -2.63 8.87 -6.70
N LEU A 63 -3.36 8.43 -5.69
CA LEU A 63 -4.05 7.15 -5.67
C LEU A 63 -5.53 7.33 -6.03
N LEU A 64 -6.29 7.97 -5.13
CA LEU A 64 -7.71 8.25 -5.30
C LEU A 64 -8.10 9.46 -4.44
N GLY A 65 -8.78 10.44 -5.03
CA GLY A 65 -9.21 11.64 -4.32
C GLY A 65 -8.04 12.41 -3.71
N ILE A 66 -8.03 12.53 -2.37
CA ILE A 66 -6.97 13.20 -1.60
C ILE A 66 -5.81 12.27 -1.24
N TYR A 67 -5.97 10.95 -1.45
CA TYR A 67 -5.00 9.94 -1.04
C TYR A 67 -3.89 9.78 -2.06
N LYS A 68 -2.68 9.58 -1.55
CA LYS A 68 -1.48 9.25 -2.34
C LYS A 68 -1.12 7.78 -2.21
N ILE A 69 -0.32 7.31 -3.15
CA ILE A 69 0.27 5.96 -3.12
C ILE A 69 1.04 5.75 -1.80
N SER A 70 1.76 6.78 -1.35
CA SER A 70 2.49 6.75 -0.08
C SER A 70 1.59 6.48 1.14
N ASP A 71 0.38 7.04 1.15
CA ASP A 71 -0.53 6.92 2.29
C ASP A 71 -1.03 5.47 2.42
N LEU A 72 -1.37 4.86 1.28
CA LEU A 72 -1.74 3.46 1.22
C LEU A 72 -0.56 2.55 1.56
N ALA A 73 0.64 2.83 1.04
CA ALA A 73 1.81 2.02 1.36
C ALA A 73 2.07 1.98 2.87
N ILE A 74 2.01 3.12 3.55
CA ILE A 74 2.14 3.18 5.01
C ILE A 74 0.98 2.47 5.71
N ALA A 75 -0.26 2.67 5.27
CA ALA A 75 -1.41 1.97 5.84
C ALA A 75 -1.28 0.43 5.72
N THR A 76 -0.80 -0.06 4.58
CA THR A 76 -0.51 -1.49 4.37
C THR A 76 0.63 -1.96 5.28
N MET A 77 1.68 -1.15 5.47
CA MET A 77 2.74 -1.48 6.43
C MET A 77 2.19 -1.55 7.87
N ILE A 78 1.36 -0.60 8.28
CA ILE A 78 0.69 -0.65 9.60
C ILE A 78 -0.17 -1.91 9.72
N LYS A 79 -0.91 -2.28 8.67
CA LYS A 79 -1.73 -3.50 8.66
C LYS A 79 -0.90 -4.77 8.83
N LEU A 80 0.29 -4.81 8.22
CA LEU A 80 1.16 -5.98 8.25
C LEU A 80 2.02 -6.06 9.52
N TRP A 81 2.57 -4.96 10.02
CA TRP A 81 3.52 -4.98 11.14
C TRP A 81 2.97 -4.37 12.44
N GLU A 82 1.70 -3.97 12.45
CA GLU A 82 0.85 -3.60 13.61
C GLU A 82 1.31 -2.39 14.45
N LYS A 83 2.51 -1.86 14.22
CA LYS A 83 3.04 -0.72 14.97
C LYS A 83 3.44 0.42 14.05
N GLU A 84 2.60 1.45 14.02
CA GLU A 84 2.89 2.69 13.28
C GLU A 84 4.18 3.38 13.76
N GLU A 85 4.53 3.21 15.04
CA GLU A 85 5.75 3.73 15.66
C GLU A 85 7.04 3.06 15.19
N ASP A 86 6.96 1.88 14.55
CA ASP A 86 8.14 1.18 14.03
C ASP A 86 8.42 1.55 12.57
N ILE A 87 7.48 2.24 11.90
CA ILE A 87 7.60 2.63 10.50
C ILE A 87 8.26 4.00 10.41
N GLU A 88 9.48 4.03 9.88
CA GLU A 88 10.29 5.25 9.82
C GLU A 88 9.61 6.34 9.00
N GLU A 89 8.98 6.00 7.88
CA GLU A 89 8.29 6.95 7.02
C GLU A 89 7.03 7.52 7.66
N TYR A 90 6.42 6.82 8.62
CA TYR A 90 5.29 7.35 9.39
C TYR A 90 5.73 8.39 10.45
N LYS A 91 6.96 8.26 10.98
CA LYS A 91 7.51 9.25 11.93
C LYS A 91 7.84 10.59 11.27
N HIS A 92 8.23 10.55 9.99
CA HIS A 92 8.73 11.72 9.26
C HIS A 92 7.64 12.57 8.61
N ILE A 93 6.37 12.15 8.68
CA ILE A 93 5.25 12.85 8.07
C ILE A 93 4.54 13.74 9.08
N ASN A 94 3.91 14.81 8.59
CA ASN A 94 3.22 15.76 9.46
C ASN A 94 1.87 15.21 9.96
N GLU A 95 1.27 15.87 10.95
CA GLU A 95 0.00 15.41 11.56
C GLU A 95 -1.17 15.34 10.57
N PHE A 96 -1.20 16.20 9.55
CA PHE A 96 -2.21 16.13 8.50
C PHE A 96 -2.05 14.85 7.69
N GLU A 97 -0.83 14.52 7.27
CA GLU A 97 -0.50 13.29 6.54
C GLU A 97 -0.78 12.04 7.37
N LYS A 98 -0.44 12.03 8.67
CA LYS A 98 -0.80 10.93 9.59
C LYS A 98 -2.31 10.75 9.65
N GLY A 99 -3.07 11.85 9.71
CA GLY A 99 -4.53 11.83 9.66
C GLY A 99 -5.08 11.27 8.34
N THR A 100 -4.35 11.43 7.24
CA THR A 100 -4.69 10.84 5.93
C THR A 100 -4.41 9.34 5.92
N VAL A 101 -3.24 8.91 6.39
CA VAL A 101 -2.89 7.48 6.54
C VAL A 101 -3.92 6.74 7.39
N LYS A 102 -4.30 7.30 8.55
CA LYS A 102 -5.32 6.72 9.44
C LYS A 102 -6.69 6.61 8.75
N ARG A 103 -7.07 7.59 7.93
CA ARG A 103 -8.32 7.54 7.17
C ARG A 103 -8.29 6.43 6.11
N VAL A 104 -7.23 6.37 5.30
CA VAL A 104 -7.04 5.28 4.32
C VAL A 104 -7.11 3.92 4.99
N PHE A 105 -6.40 3.74 6.11
CA PHE A 105 -6.39 2.49 6.86
C PHE A 105 -7.78 2.03 7.30
N ASN A 106 -8.62 2.97 7.74
CA ASN A 106 -9.97 2.69 8.23
C ASN A 106 -11.01 2.53 7.10
N GLU A 107 -10.81 3.17 5.94
CA GLU A 107 -11.72 3.10 4.80
C GLU A 107 -11.50 1.84 3.94
N ILE A 108 -10.33 1.22 4.04
CA ILE A 108 -10.03 -0.01 3.31
C ILE A 108 -10.64 -1.21 4.03
N GLU A 109 -11.43 -1.99 3.28
CA GLU A 109 -11.82 -3.34 3.68
C GLU A 109 -10.64 -4.30 3.48
N TRP A 110 -9.85 -4.47 4.54
CA TRP A 110 -8.82 -5.50 4.61
C TRP A 110 -9.43 -6.90 4.72
#